data_AF-A0A399NP21-F1
#
_entry.id   AF-A0A399NP21-F1
#
_cell.length_a   1.000
_cell.length_b   1.000
_cell.length_c   1.000
_cell.angle_alpha   90.00
_cell.angle_beta   90.00
_cell.angle_gamma   90.00
#
_symmetry.space_group_name_H-M   'P 1'
#
loop_
_entity.id
_entity.type
_entity.pdbx_description
1 polymer ?
#
loop_
_entity_poly.entity_id
_entity_poly.type
_entity_poly.pdbx_seq_one_letter_code
_entity_poly.pdbx_strand_id
1 'polypeptide(L)'
;HLRVPAGIVRVARAGDEVRVTADPDWGPEFTWQEHPTADALRGLVAHAVDPWVDHLYAWAWTDEAAGEVRARMFAPALGVPEDEATGSAALRL
;
A
#
# COMPACT_ATOMS: atom_id res chain seq x y z
N HIS A 1 14.05 -18.85 -6.51
CA HIS A 1 13.16 -18.63 -5.37
C HIS A 1 14.01 -18.52 -4.11
N LEU A 2 13.57 -17.75 -3.12
CA LEU A 2 14.19 -17.65 -1.81
C LEU A 2 13.31 -18.39 -0.79
N ARG A 3 13.93 -19.04 0.18
CA ARG A 3 13.22 -19.65 1.32
C ARG A 3 13.44 -18.75 2.52
N VAL A 4 12.35 -18.22 3.07
CA VAL A 4 12.33 -17.37 4.26
C VAL A 4 11.39 -17.98 5.30
N PRO A 5 11.43 -17.57 6.57
CA PRO A 5 10.49 -18.07 7.59
C PRO A 5 9.01 -17.91 7.22
N ALA A 6 8.67 -16.88 6.44
CA ALA A 6 7.31 -16.64 5.95
C ALA A 6 6.87 -17.53 4.77
N GLY A 7 7.78 -18.29 4.14
CA GLY A 7 7.45 -19.19 3.03
C GLY A 7 8.42 -19.12 1.85
N ILE A 8 7.96 -19.59 0.67
CA ILE A 8 8.74 -19.55 -0.57
C ILE A 8 8.42 -18.26 -1.31
N VAL A 9 9.44 -17.41 -1.46
CA VAL A 9 9.37 -16.17 -2.25
C VAL A 9 9.84 -16.46 -3.67
N ARG A 10 9.00 -16.18 -4.67
CA ARG A 10 9.41 -16.31 -6.08
C ARG A 10 10.28 -15.12 -6.45
N VAL A 11 11.39 -15.42 -7.12
CA VAL A 11 12.35 -14.40 -7.57
C VAL A 11 12.69 -14.70 -9.03
N ALA A 12 12.50 -13.70 -9.88
CA ALA A 12 12.92 -13.68 -11.27
C ALA A 12 14.05 -12.66 -11.44
N ARG A 13 15.01 -12.95 -12.31
CA ARG A 13 16.13 -12.07 -12.66
C ARG A 13 16.14 -11.88 -14.17
N ALA A 14 16.21 -10.64 -14.63
CA ALA A 14 16.27 -10.29 -16.05
C ALA A 14 17.27 -9.15 -16.25
N GLY A 15 18.50 -9.47 -16.68
CA GLY A 15 19.59 -8.51 -16.73
C GLY A 15 19.88 -7.96 -15.32
N ASP A 16 19.81 -6.63 -15.19
CA ASP A 16 20.00 -5.91 -13.92
C ASP A 16 18.70 -5.79 -13.09
N GLU A 17 17.55 -6.26 -13.61
CA GLU A 17 16.28 -6.26 -12.88
C GLU A 17 16.13 -7.53 -12.03
N VAL A 18 15.73 -7.35 -10.78
CA VAL A 18 15.29 -8.43 -9.89
C VAL A 18 13.83 -8.19 -9.52
N ARG A 19 12.96 -9.13 -9.88
CA ARG A 19 11.55 -9.11 -9.51
C ARG A 19 11.28 -10.13 -8.42
N VAL A 20 10.58 -9.68 -7.37
CA VAL A 20 10.13 -10.50 -6.26
C VAL A 20 8.61 -10.58 -6.31
N THR A 21 8.05 -11.79 -6.21
CA THR A 21 6.61 -12.00 -6.08
C THR A 21 6.32 -12.57 -4.71
N ALA A 22 5.43 -11.89 -3.99
CA ALA A 22 4.90 -12.32 -2.71
C ALA A 22 3.41 -12.68 -2.86
N ASP A 23 2.93 -13.52 -1.94
CA ASP A 23 1.51 -13.77 -1.80
C ASP A 23 0.84 -12.56 -1.14
N PRO A 24 -0.20 -11.95 -1.74
CA PRO A 24 -0.89 -10.79 -1.15
C PRO A 24 -1.47 -11.09 0.24
N ASP A 25 -1.76 -12.35 0.56
CA ASP A 25 -2.32 -12.75 1.86
C ASP A 25 -1.31 -12.63 3.01
N TRP A 26 -0.01 -12.43 2.73
CA TRP A 26 1.00 -12.24 3.77
C TRP A 26 1.01 -10.84 4.38
N GLY A 27 0.31 -9.86 3.78
CA GLY A 27 0.20 -8.51 4.32
C GLY A 27 -0.78 -8.39 5.50
N PRO A 28 -0.73 -7.31 6.30
CA PRO A 28 -1.73 -7.03 7.33
C PRO A 28 -3.11 -6.74 6.71
N GLU A 29 -4.20 -6.81 7.45
CA GLU A 29 -5.49 -6.30 6.94
C GLU A 29 -5.44 -4.77 6.77
N PHE A 30 -6.02 -4.28 5.68
CA PHE A 30 -6.09 -2.84 5.38
C PHE A 30 -7.55 -2.38 5.37
N THR A 31 -7.80 -1.21 5.95
CA THR A 31 -9.01 -0.43 5.70
C THR A 31 -8.82 0.34 4.40
N TRP A 32 -9.63 0.03 3.39
CA TRP A 32 -9.57 0.70 2.09
C TRP A 32 -10.54 1.87 2.05
N GLN A 33 -10.03 3.07 1.75
CA GLN A 33 -10.85 4.27 1.67
C GLN A 33 -10.63 4.98 0.34
N GLU A 34 -11.64 4.91 -0.52
CA GLU A 34 -11.66 5.67 -1.76
C GLU A 34 -11.99 7.15 -1.48
N HIS A 35 -11.25 8.04 -2.11
CA HIS A 35 -11.49 9.47 -2.16
C HIS A 35 -11.94 9.90 -3.55
N PRO A 36 -12.79 10.93 -3.65
CA PRO A 36 -13.38 11.34 -4.92
C PRO A 36 -12.35 11.91 -5.92
N THR A 37 -11.24 12.47 -5.45
CA THR A 37 -10.19 13.02 -6.31
C THR A 37 -8.81 12.85 -5.69
N ALA A 38 -7.79 12.80 -6.55
CA ALA A 38 -6.39 12.81 -6.12
C ALA A 38 -6.00 14.08 -5.34
N ASP A 39 -6.65 15.22 -5.61
CA ASP A 39 -6.45 16.46 -4.84
C ASP A 39 -7.03 16.37 -3.42
N ALA A 40 -8.23 15.80 -3.27
CA ALA A 40 -8.80 15.55 -1.95
C ALA A 40 -7.89 14.63 -1.13
N LEU A 41 -7.33 13.60 -1.78
CA LEU A 41 -6.35 12.71 -1.14
C LEU A 41 -5.04 13.43 -0.80
N ARG A 42 -4.53 14.33 -1.65
CA ARG A 42 -3.34 15.16 -1.34
C ARG A 42 -3.57 16.07 -0.13
N GLY A 43 -4.78 16.61 0.01
CA GLY A 43 -5.16 17.47 1.13
C GLY A 43 -5.35 16.74 2.46
N LEU A 44 -5.36 15.41 2.48
CA LEU A 44 -5.52 14.64 3.72
C LEU A 44 -4.34 14.91 4.66
N VAL A 45 -4.66 15.28 5.89
CA VAL A 45 -3.65 15.63 6.90
C VAL A 45 -3.51 14.47 7.88
N ALA A 46 -2.29 13.96 8.10
CA ALA A 46 -2.06 12.75 8.89
C ALA A 46 -2.67 12.79 10.30
N HIS A 47 -2.63 13.94 10.98
CA HIS A 47 -3.21 14.09 12.32
C HIS A 47 -4.75 14.20 12.34
N ALA A 48 -5.40 14.31 11.18
CA ALA A 48 -6.84 14.25 11.03
C ALA A 48 -7.35 12.80 10.81
N VAL A 49 -6.44 11.85 10.57
CA VAL A 49 -6.77 10.42 10.56
C VAL A 49 -7.01 9.96 11.99
N ASP A 50 -8.01 9.11 12.18
CA ASP A 50 -8.34 8.54 13.49
C ASP A 50 -7.10 7.88 14.11
N PRO A 51 -6.66 8.29 15.32
CA PRO A 51 -5.44 7.79 15.94
C PRO A 51 -5.47 6.30 16.28
N TRP A 52 -6.65 5.65 16.24
CA TRP A 52 -6.82 4.23 16.55
C TRP A 52 -6.81 3.32 15.32
N VAL A 53 -6.54 3.87 14.13
CA VAL A 53 -6.48 3.06 12.91
C VAL A 53 -5.10 2.39 12.76
N ASP A 54 -5.13 1.07 12.58
CA ASP A 54 -3.92 0.26 12.35
C ASP A 54 -3.35 0.46 10.94
N HIS A 55 -4.16 0.30 9.89
CA HIS A 55 -3.72 0.43 8.49
C HIS A 55 -4.84 1.01 7.62
N LEU A 56 -4.80 2.32 7.37
CA LEU A 56 -5.66 3.00 6.40
C LEU A 56 -4.92 3.11 5.07
N TYR A 57 -5.47 2.52 4.02
CA TYR A 57 -5.03 2.74 2.66
C TYR A 57 -6.04 3.63 1.93
N ALA A 58 -5.71 4.93 1.88
CA ALA A 58 -6.53 5.94 1.23
C ALA A 58 -6.08 6.11 -0.22
N TRP A 59 -7.02 6.04 -1.16
CA TRP A 59 -6.69 6.04 -2.58
C TRP A 59 -7.72 6.83 -3.40
N ALA A 60 -7.34 7.27 -4.60
CA ALA A 60 -8.23 7.92 -5.55
C ALA A 60 -7.77 7.62 -6.98
N TRP A 61 -8.71 7.42 -7.90
CA TRP A 61 -8.40 7.33 -9.32
C TRP A 61 -7.72 8.61 -9.82
N THR A 62 -6.63 8.44 -10.57
CA THR A 62 -6.03 9.49 -11.40
C THR A 62 -6.39 9.30 -12.87
N ASP A 63 -6.49 8.05 -13.29
CA ASP A 63 -7.03 7.62 -14.58
C ASP A 63 -7.62 6.21 -14.43
N GLU A 64 -8.94 6.13 -14.31
CA GLU A 64 -9.65 4.85 -14.12
C GLU A 64 -9.56 3.96 -15.37
N ALA A 65 -9.53 4.54 -16.57
CA ALA A 65 -9.44 3.78 -17.81
C ALA A 65 -8.06 3.15 -17.99
N ALA A 66 -7.01 3.82 -17.50
CA ALA A 66 -5.64 3.29 -17.48
C ALA A 66 -5.32 2.42 -16.25
N GLY A 67 -6.22 2.35 -15.26
CA GLY A 67 -5.98 1.63 -14.01
C GLY A 67 -4.98 2.32 -13.08
N GLU A 68 -4.88 3.65 -13.16
CA GLU A 68 -3.94 4.45 -12.38
C GLU A 68 -4.62 5.08 -11.16
N VAL A 69 -4.03 4.86 -10.00
CA VAL A 69 -4.47 5.45 -8.73
C VAL A 69 -3.35 6.26 -8.09
N ARG A 70 -3.72 7.28 -7.33
CA ARG A 70 -2.88 7.82 -6.27
C ARG A 70 -3.29 7.17 -4.95
N ALA A 71 -2.33 6.75 -4.15
CA ALA A 71 -2.58 6.18 -2.83
C ALA A 71 -1.65 6.79 -1.76
N ARG A 72 -2.09 6.72 -0.51
CA ARG A 72 -1.37 7.11 0.71
C ARG A 72 -1.75 6.14 1.83
N MET A 73 -0.81 5.77 2.69
CA MET A 73 -1.05 4.86 3.81
C MET A 73 -0.80 5.54 5.15
N PHE A 74 -1.70 5.32 6.12
CA PHE A 74 -1.61 5.86 7.47
C PHE A 74 -1.76 4.72 8.47
N ALA A 75 -0.94 4.72 9.52
CA ALA A 75 -0.98 3.73 10.58
C ALA A 75 -0.74 4.37 11.96
N PRO A 76 -1.56 5.36 12.36
CA PRO A 76 -1.32 6.13 13.58
C PRO A 76 -1.38 5.29 14.86
N ALA A 77 -2.17 4.21 14.90
CA ALA A 77 -2.18 3.29 16.05
C ALA A 77 -0.83 2.57 16.23
N LEU A 78 -0.05 2.46 15.14
CA LEU A 78 1.31 1.91 15.15
C LEU A 78 2.39 3.00 15.32
N GLY A 79 1.98 4.25 15.56
CA GLY A 79 2.89 5.39 15.68
C GLY A 79 3.48 5.86 14.35
N VAL A 80 2.87 5.48 13.22
CA VAL A 80 3.28 5.88 11.86
C VAL A 80 2.25 6.85 11.29
N PRO A 81 2.53 8.17 11.30
CA PRO A 81 1.60 9.15 10.77
C PRO A 81 1.32 8.94 9.28
N GLU A 82 2.33 8.58 8.49
CA GLU A 82 2.18 8.24 7.07
C GLU A 82 3.33 7.31 6.64
N ASP A 83 3.01 6.30 5.83
CA ASP A 83 3.97 5.39 5.21
C ASP A 83 3.96 5.57 3.68
N GLU A 84 4.98 6.25 3.17
CA GLU A 84 5.17 6.49 1.72
C GLU A 84 5.65 5.22 0.97
N ALA A 85 6.09 4.17 1.68
CA ALA A 85 6.71 2.97 1.12
C ALA A 85 5.83 1.72 1.26
N THR A 86 4.50 1.86 1.11
CA THR A 86 3.52 0.78 1.39
C THR A 86 3.40 -0.25 0.25
N GLY A 87 4.46 -1.02 0.01
CA GLY A 87 4.46 -2.08 -1.01
C GLY A 87 3.52 -3.24 -0.71
N SER A 88 3.22 -3.52 0.56
CA SER A 88 2.34 -4.64 0.98
C SER A 88 0.86 -4.40 0.66
N ALA A 89 0.39 -3.15 0.74
CA ALA A 89 -0.94 -2.79 0.28
C ALA A 89 -1.04 -2.82 -1.25
N ALA A 90 0.00 -2.35 -1.96
CA ALA A 90 0.03 -2.35 -3.42
C ALA A 90 -0.07 -3.77 -4.02
N LEU A 91 0.32 -4.82 -3.29
CA LEU A 91 0.12 -6.22 -3.73
C LEU A 91 -1.34 -6.67 -3.79
N ARG A 92 -2.27 -5.93 -3.15
CA ARG A 92 -3.70 -6.25 -3.07
C ARG A 92 -4.59 -5.42 -4.00
N LEU A 93 -4.02 -4.48 -4.75
CA LEU A 93 -4.69 -3.73 -5.82
C LEU A 93 -4.68 -4.53 -7.12
#